data_AF-A0A5Q4DHS7-F1
#
_entry.id   AF-A0A5Q4DHS7-F1
#
_cell.length_a   1.000
_cell.length_b   1.000
_cell.length_c   1.000
_cell.angle_alpha   90.00
_cell.angle_beta   90.00
_cell.angle_gamma   90.00
#
_symmetry.space_group_name_H-M   'P 1'
#
loop_
_entity.id
_entity.type
_entity.pdbx_description
1 polymer ?
#
loop_
_entity_poly.entity_id
_entity_poly.type
_entity_poly.pdbx_seq_one_letter_code
_entity_poly.pdbx_strand_id
1 'polypeptide(L)' 'MLGWTFLFLILALLAGALGFSGVAGASAGIAQILFVIFLVLLVISFLARALRGQPPV' A
#
# COMPACT_ATOMS: atom_id res chain seq x y z
N MET A 1 0.39 22.90 -20.08
CA MET A 1 0.54 21.73 -19.18
C MET A 1 0.15 22.07 -17.74
N LEU A 2 0.66 23.15 -17.14
CA LEU A 2 0.29 23.58 -15.77
C LEU A 2 -1.22 23.76 -15.56
N GLY A 3 -1.96 24.34 -16.52
CA GLY A 3 -3.42 24.47 -16.41
C GLY A 3 -4.18 23.14 -16.30
N TRP A 4 -3.70 22.09 -16.98
CA TRP A 4 -4.29 20.75 -16.89
C TRP A 4 -4.00 20.11 -15.52
N THR A 5 -2.79 20.26 -14.98
CA THR A 5 -2.45 19.79 -13.62
C THR A 5 -3.34 20.42 -12.55
N PHE A 6 -3.60 21.73 -12.63
CA PHE A 6 -4.49 22.41 -11.68
C PHE A 6 -5.94 21.93 -11.79
N LEU A 7 -6.43 21.67 -13.01
CA LEU A 7 -7.76 21.09 -13.21
C LEU A 7 -7.86 19.71 -12.55
N PHE A 8 -6.88 18.83 -12.79
CA PHE A 8 -6.82 17.51 -12.18
C PHE A 8 -6.69 17.55 -10.65
N LEU A 9 -5.95 18.52 -10.11
CA LEU A 9 -5.85 18.75 -8.66
C LEU A 9 -7.22 19.06 -8.05
N ILE A 10 -7.96 19.98 -8.66
CA ILE A 10 -9.29 20.37 -8.18
C ILE A 10 -10.28 19.20 -8.30
N LEU A 11 -10.24 18.46 -9.41
CA LEU A 11 -11.06 17.26 -9.60
C LEU A 11 -10.76 16.18 -8.56
N ALA A 12 -9.48 15.94 -8.23
CA ALA A 12 -9.07 14.98 -7.22
C ALA A 12 -9.55 15.37 -5.81
N LEU A 13 -9.51 16.66 -5.47
CA LEU A 13 -10.03 17.17 -4.19
C LEU A 13 -11.56 17.06 -4.11
N LEU A 14 -12.28 17.42 -5.19
CA LEU A 14 -13.73 17.27 -5.27
C LEU A 14 -14.13 15.80 -5.17
N ALA A 15 -13.46 14.91 -5.90
CA ALA A 15 -13.65 13.47 -5.80
C ALA A 15 -13.43 12.99 -4.35
N GLY A 16 -12.28 13.34 -3.75
CA GLY A 16 -11.97 13.03 -2.35
C GLY A 16 -13.06 13.47 -1.38
N ALA A 17 -13.55 14.70 -1.52
CA ALA A 17 -14.57 15.30 -0.66
C ALA A 17 -15.99 14.73 -0.90
N LEU A 18 -16.34 14.37 -2.14
CA LEU A 18 -17.70 13.93 -2.52
C LEU A 18 -18.02 12.47 -2.17
N GLY A 19 -17.07 11.69 -1.65
CA GLY A 19 -17.39 10.33 -1.15
C GLY A 19 -16.40 9.23 -1.50
N PHE A 20 -15.20 9.56 -2.00
CA PHE A 20 -14.14 8.55 -2.15
C PHE A 20 -13.65 7.99 -0.80
N SER A 21 -14.16 8.49 0.33
CA SER A 21 -13.97 7.93 1.68
C SER A 21 -14.53 6.50 1.83
N GLY A 22 -15.60 6.14 1.12
CA GLY A 22 -16.18 4.79 1.16
C GLY A 22 -15.28 3.74 0.49
N VAL A 23 -14.68 4.11 -0.65
CA VAL A 23 -13.70 3.26 -1.36
C VAL A 23 -12.41 3.16 -0.55
N ALA A 24 -11.98 4.24 0.10
CA ALA A 24 -10.84 4.21 1.02
C ALA A 24 -11.05 3.21 2.17
N GLY A 25 -12.26 3.09 2.71
CA GLY A 25 -12.59 2.08 3.73
C GLY A 25 -12.51 0.64 3.21
N ALA A 26 -13.07 0.35 2.03
CA ALA A 26 -12.99 -0.98 1.43
C ALA A 26 -11.54 -1.36 1.05
N SER A 27 -10.78 -0.42 0.49
CA SER A 27 -9.36 -0.59 0.19
C SER A 27 -8.52 -0.76 1.45
N ALA A 28 -8.85 -0.08 2.56
CA ALA A 28 -8.15 -0.25 3.83
C ALA A 28 -8.28 -1.69 4.36
N GLY A 29 -9.45 -2.32 4.24
CA GLY A 29 -9.63 -3.73 4.62
C GLY A 29 -8.75 -4.69 3.80
N ILE A 30 -8.68 -4.50 2.48
CA ILE A 30 -7.83 -5.30 1.60
C ILE A 30 -6.34 -5.07 1.92
N ALA A 31 -5.95 -3.82 2.15
CA ALA A 31 -4.57 -3.47 2.52
C ALA A 31 -4.13 -4.12 3.83
N GLN A 32 -5.01 -4.20 4.83
CA GLN A 32 -4.73 -4.88 6.10
C GLN A 32 -4.44 -6.37 5.89
N ILE A 33 -5.23 -7.06 5.06
CA ILE A 33 -5.02 -8.48 4.76
C ILE A 33 -3.65 -8.69 4.08
N LEU A 34 -3.34 -7.89 3.07
CA LEU A 34 -2.05 -7.96 2.37
C LEU A 34 -0.87 -7.64 3.31
N PHE A 35 -1.03 -6.67 4.21
CA PHE A 35 -0.02 -6.33 5.21
C PHE A 35 0.30 -7.50 6.15
N VAL A 36 -0.74 -8.20 6.62
CA VAL A 36 -0.57 -9.39 7.47
C VAL A 36 0.12 -10.53 6.71
N ILE A 37 -0.29 -10.79 5.46
CA ILE A 37 0.36 -11.80 4.60
C ILE A 37 1.84 -11.44 4.41
N PHE A 38 2.13 -10.17 4.11
CA PHE A 38 3.50 -9.68 3.98
C PHE A 38 4.30 -9.89 5.27
N LEU A 39 3.74 -9.58 6.45
CA LEU A 39 4.43 -9.81 7.72
C LEU A 39 4.73 -11.29 7.96
N VAL A 40 3.80 -12.20 7.66
CA VAL A 40 4.03 -13.64 7.78
C VAL A 40 5.17 -14.07 6.85
N LEU A 41 5.13 -13.67 5.59
CA LEU A 41 6.18 -13.96 4.62
C LEU A 41 7.53 -13.34 5.02
N LEU A 42 7.52 -12.13 5.59
CA LEU A 42 8.70 -11.44 6.09
C LEU A 42 9.34 -12.24 7.23
N VAL A 43 8.55 -12.68 8.20
CA VAL A 43 9.04 -13.50 9.32
C VAL A 43 9.58 -14.83 8.81
N ILE A 44 8.88 -15.50 7.89
CA ILE A 44 9.36 -16.76 7.28
C ILE A 44 10.67 -16.53 6.54
N SER A 45 10.78 -15.46 5.75
CA SER A 45 11.99 -15.13 4.98
C SER A 45 13.15 -14.79 5.90
N PHE A 46 12.89 -14.04 6.97
CA PHE A 46 13.89 -13.68 7.97
C PHE A 46 14.38 -14.91 8.72
N LEU A 47 13.47 -15.80 9.12
CA LEU A 47 13.81 -17.05 9.80
C LEU A 47 14.55 -18.00 8.85
N ALA A 48 14.12 -18.11 7.59
CA ALA A 48 14.82 -18.88 6.57
C ALA A 48 16.24 -18.35 6.34
N ARG A 49 16.44 -17.02 6.33
CA ARG A 49 17.76 -16.38 6.23
C ARG A 49 18.61 -16.65 7.47
N ALA A 50 18.03 -16.52 8.66
CA ALA A 50 18.72 -16.75 9.93
C ALA A 50 19.14 -18.21 10.11
N LEU A 51 18.27 -19.16 9.73
CA LEU A 51 18.54 -20.59 9.80
C LEU A 51 19.51 -21.08 8.72
N ARG A 52 19.49 -20.47 7.53
CA ARG A 52 20.39 -20.87 6.44
C ARG A 52 21.83 -20.41 6.68
N GLY A 53 22.09 -19.45 7.58
CA GLY A 53 23.43 -19.02 7.97
C GLY A 53 24.37 -18.76 6.78
N GLN A 54 23.84 -18.44 5.60
CA GLN A 54 24.62 -18.47 4.37
C GLN A 54 25.58 -17.27 4.40
N PRO A 55 26.91 -17.50 4.48
CA PRO A 55 27.85 -16.42 4.36
C PRO A 55 27.65 -15.75 3.00
N PRO A 56 27.69 -14.41 2.94
CA PRO A 56 27.71 -13.71 1.67
C PRO A 56 29.00 -14.10 0.96
N VAL A 57 28.88 -14.92 -0.08
CA VAL A 57 29.92 -15.08 -1.12
C VAL A 57 29.60 -14.14 -2.26
#